data_AF-A0A936R5M7-F1
#
_entry.id   AF-A0A936R5M7-F1
#
_cell.length_a   1.000
_cell.length_b   1.000
_cell.length_c   1.000
_cell.angle_alpha   90.00
_cell.angle_beta   90.00
_cell.angle_gamma   90.00
#
_symmetry.space_group_name_H-M   'P 1'
#
loop_
_entity.id
_entity.type
_entity.pdbx_description
1 polymer ?
#
loop_
_entity_poly.entity_id
_entity_poly.type
_entity_poly.pdbx_seq_one_letter_code
_entity_poly.pdbx_strand_id
1 'polypeptide(L)'
;MKEPFRRMIAFFRCNIRSFFKSSPAKGISCTASNPSGHDSQHHDAVDSFATEQNLWGFTTDAIPPLPLLLDPARLDRLAFRRQVLDWRDDSILKINQCADRVLKEFSAHIVTMLKAVPIWRRCIWPKSTSEIIFHDFNRFVRCPIQREAQMSENRIKEIYDLRKLREISGRLFNYEWADSPLNCIEQIGFRPSNEAKILVAISHIVQGDQGLSDNFHRQIIGICAAVIGDRNFD
;
A
#
# COMPACT_ATOMS: atom_id res chain seq x y z
N MET A 1 12.28 17.52 -26.38
CA MET A 1 11.56 16.46 -25.64
C MET A 1 12.20 15.06 -25.64
N LYS A 2 13.30 14.77 -26.37
CA LYS A 2 13.87 13.40 -26.46
C LYS A 2 14.83 12.99 -25.32
N GLU A 3 15.36 13.95 -24.56
CA GLU A 3 16.32 13.69 -23.48
C GLU A 3 15.73 13.06 -22.19
N PRO A 4 14.59 13.54 -21.64
CA PRO A 4 14.04 12.95 -20.41
C PRO A 4 13.63 11.48 -20.62
N PHE A 5 13.14 11.14 -21.80
CA PHE A 5 12.77 9.77 -22.17
C PHE A 5 13.97 8.82 -22.23
N ARG A 6 15.16 9.30 -22.61
CA ARG A 6 16.40 8.49 -22.64
C ARG A 6 16.94 8.22 -21.24
N ARG A 7 16.91 9.21 -20.34
CA ARG A 7 17.33 9.03 -18.94
C ARG A 7 16.38 8.10 -18.19
N MET A 8 15.08 8.21 -18.45
CA MET A 8 14.05 7.31 -17.93
C MET A 8 14.28 5.85 -18.37
N ILE A 9 14.53 5.61 -19.68
CA ILE A 9 14.85 4.27 -20.19
C ILE A 9 16.11 3.67 -19.53
N ALA A 10 17.12 4.49 -19.24
CA ALA A 10 18.37 4.04 -18.60
C ALA A 10 18.14 3.60 -17.14
N PHE A 11 17.35 4.36 -16.38
CA PHE A 11 17.00 4.03 -14.99
C PHE A 11 16.19 2.73 -14.89
N PHE A 12 15.19 2.56 -15.77
CA PHE A 12 14.35 1.35 -15.77
C PHE A 12 15.07 0.10 -16.31
N ARG A 13 16.06 0.24 -17.21
CA ARG A 13 16.87 -0.91 -17.67
C ARG A 13 17.64 -1.59 -16.54
N CYS A 14 18.07 -0.84 -15.52
CA CYS A 14 18.74 -1.40 -14.35
C CYS A 14 17.75 -2.09 -13.40
N ASN A 15 16.57 -1.50 -13.16
CA ASN A 15 15.63 -1.98 -12.15
C ASN A 15 14.71 -3.13 -12.64
N ILE A 16 14.38 -3.16 -13.93
CA ILE A 16 13.55 -4.23 -14.49
C ILE A 16 14.32 -5.55 -14.57
N ARG A 17 15.64 -5.50 -14.81
CA ARG A 17 16.49 -6.70 -14.85
C ARG A 17 16.66 -7.36 -13.48
N SER A 18 16.67 -6.60 -12.39
CA SER A 18 16.68 -7.15 -11.03
C SER A 18 15.32 -7.73 -10.65
N PHE A 19 14.23 -7.08 -11.06
CA PHE A 19 12.86 -7.52 -10.80
C PHE A 19 12.53 -8.90 -11.41
N PHE A 20 13.06 -9.19 -12.60
CA PHE A 20 12.88 -10.50 -13.25
C PHE A 20 13.88 -11.59 -12.81
N LYS A 21 14.86 -11.27 -11.95
CA LYS A 21 15.91 -12.21 -11.51
C LYS A 21 15.78 -12.69 -10.05
N SER A 22 14.88 -12.13 -9.26
CA SER A 22 14.68 -12.57 -7.87
C SER A 22 13.84 -13.86 -7.79
N SER A 23 14.52 -14.99 -7.65
CA SER A 23 13.97 -16.27 -7.19
C SER A 23 13.90 -16.29 -5.65
N PRO A 24 12.88 -16.89 -5.00
CA PRO A 24 12.75 -16.83 -3.55
C PRO A 24 13.68 -17.86 -2.88
N ALA A 25 14.70 -17.39 -2.17
CA ALA A 25 15.52 -18.21 -1.29
C ALA A 25 15.32 -17.83 0.18
N LYS A 26 14.65 -18.73 0.89
CA LYS A 26 14.86 -19.19 2.28
C LYS A 26 15.17 -18.13 3.36
N GLY A 27 14.15 -17.91 4.18
CA GLY A 27 14.12 -17.95 5.66
C GLY A 27 15.38 -17.59 6.44
N ILE A 28 15.29 -16.50 7.19
CA ILE A 28 16.18 -16.20 8.32
C ILE A 28 15.33 -16.29 9.59
N SER A 29 15.64 -17.31 10.39
CA SER A 29 15.14 -17.53 11.75
C SER A 29 16.03 -16.75 12.71
N CYS A 30 15.43 -15.91 13.56
CA CYS A 30 16.14 -15.21 14.64
C CYS A 30 15.74 -15.86 15.98
N THR A 31 16.66 -16.60 16.58
CA THR A 31 16.56 -17.11 17.96
C THR A 31 17.05 -16.05 18.94
N ALA A 32 16.21 -15.70 19.91
CA ALA A 32 16.57 -14.87 21.07
C ALA A 32 17.02 -15.77 22.23
N SER A 33 18.16 -15.45 22.83
CA SER A 33 18.71 -16.09 24.03
C SER A 33 18.52 -15.18 25.25
N ASN A 34 17.83 -15.69 26.28
CA ASN A 34 17.91 -15.18 27.65
C ASN A 34 19.08 -15.86 28.39
N PRO A 35 19.57 -15.26 29.48
CA PRO A 35 19.91 -16.07 30.64
C PRO A 35 19.34 -15.55 31.96
N SER A 36 18.97 -16.54 32.76
CA SER A 36 18.57 -16.55 34.16
C SER A 36 19.74 -16.40 35.14
N GLY A 37 19.42 -16.02 36.38
CA GLY A 37 20.17 -16.36 37.60
C GLY A 37 19.72 -15.47 38.76
N HIS A 38 19.72 -15.86 40.04
CA HIS A 38 19.76 -17.14 40.75
C HIS A 38 19.48 -16.75 42.23
N ASP A 39 18.69 -17.55 42.92
CA ASP A 39 18.48 -17.71 44.37
C ASP A 39 19.48 -17.11 45.37
N SER A 40 19.00 -16.63 46.53
CA SER A 40 19.03 -17.41 47.78
C SER A 40 18.61 -16.61 49.02
N GLN A 41 17.88 -17.30 49.90
CA GLN A 41 17.46 -16.92 51.25
C GLN A 41 18.62 -16.98 52.25
N HIS A 42 18.54 -16.21 53.35
CA HIS A 42 18.98 -16.67 54.67
C HIS A 42 18.27 -15.92 55.82
N HIS A 43 18.13 -16.65 56.92
CA HIS A 43 17.22 -16.51 58.06
C HIS A 43 17.76 -15.68 59.24
N ASP A 44 16.80 -15.21 60.06
CA ASP A 44 16.77 -15.00 61.52
C ASP A 44 17.59 -13.89 62.20
N ALA A 45 16.91 -12.98 62.91
CA ALA A 45 16.92 -12.90 64.39
C ALA A 45 16.01 -11.76 64.90
N VAL A 46 15.30 -12.07 65.98
CA VAL A 46 14.36 -11.26 66.75
C VAL A 46 15.13 -10.56 67.90
N ASP A 47 14.95 -9.25 68.13
CA ASP A 47 14.18 -8.68 69.25
C ASP A 47 14.52 -7.21 69.59
N SER A 48 13.55 -6.56 70.23
CA SER A 48 13.61 -5.34 71.06
C SER A 48 13.48 -3.95 70.43
N PHE A 49 12.21 -3.52 70.36
CA PHE A 49 11.65 -2.34 71.03
C PHE A 49 12.54 -1.08 71.18
N ALA A 50 12.27 -0.10 70.32
CA ALA A 50 12.21 1.30 70.74
C ALA A 50 11.08 2.01 69.99
N THR A 51 10.13 2.50 70.77
CA THR A 51 9.00 3.33 70.38
C THR A 51 9.47 4.62 69.71
N GLU A 52 9.56 4.65 68.39
CA GLU A 52 9.50 5.88 67.59
C GLU A 52 8.07 6.09 67.09
N GLN A 53 7.21 6.47 68.03
CA GLN A 53 6.02 7.22 67.68
C GLN A 53 6.44 8.63 67.26
N ASN A 54 5.93 9.07 66.11
CA ASN A 54 5.91 10.44 65.61
C ASN A 54 7.16 10.96 64.89
N LEU A 55 7.35 10.58 63.61
CA LEU A 55 8.01 11.49 62.66
C LEU A 55 7.63 11.32 61.19
N TRP A 56 6.39 10.93 60.87
CA TRP A 56 5.83 11.20 59.54
C TRP A 56 4.37 11.56 59.71
N GLY A 57 4.11 12.83 60.01
CA GLY A 57 2.80 13.43 59.87
C GLY A 57 2.41 13.44 58.39
N PHE A 58 2.04 12.28 57.85
CA PHE A 58 1.20 12.23 56.68
C PHE A 58 -0.20 12.55 57.17
N THR A 59 -0.53 13.84 57.18
CA THR A 59 -1.91 14.25 56.95
C THR A 59 -2.39 13.43 55.77
N THR A 60 -3.51 12.71 55.94
CA THR A 60 -4.24 12.12 54.82
C THR A 60 -4.88 13.28 54.05
N ASP A 61 -4.05 14.17 53.52
CA ASP A 61 -4.46 15.18 52.58
C ASP A 61 -4.91 14.40 51.37
N ALA A 62 -6.23 14.41 51.13
CA ALA A 62 -6.83 13.79 49.98
C ALA A 62 -6.04 14.22 48.75
N ILE A 63 -5.29 13.29 48.16
CA ILE A 63 -4.58 13.51 46.90
C ILE A 63 -5.66 14.01 45.94
N PRO A 64 -5.57 15.26 45.45
CA PRO A 64 -6.57 15.76 44.52
C PRO A 64 -6.59 14.80 43.34
N PRO A 65 -7.79 14.35 42.89
CA PRO A 65 -7.86 13.43 41.77
C PRO A 65 -7.04 14.01 40.63
N LEU A 66 -6.04 13.26 40.15
CA LEU A 66 -5.24 13.68 39.02
C LEU A 66 -6.21 14.09 37.91
N PRO A 67 -6.11 15.31 37.37
CA PRO A 67 -6.97 15.69 36.26
C PRO A 67 -6.78 14.64 35.17
N LEU A 68 -7.88 13.99 34.76
CA LEU A 68 -7.84 13.03 33.65
C LEU A 68 -7.28 13.80 32.45
N LEU A 69 -6.00 13.59 32.13
CA LEU A 69 -5.33 14.24 31.02
C LEU A 69 -5.91 13.80 29.66
N LEU A 70 -6.66 12.69 29.68
CA LEU A 70 -7.37 12.11 28.55
C LEU A 70 -8.87 12.36 28.71
N ASP A 71 -9.38 13.24 27.86
CA ASP A 71 -10.82 13.37 27.62
C ASP A 71 -11.31 12.11 26.88
N PRO A 72 -12.20 11.30 27.47
CA PRO A 72 -12.75 10.10 26.84
C PRO A 72 -13.45 10.38 25.49
N ALA A 73 -14.03 11.58 25.31
CA ALA A 73 -14.63 11.96 24.03
C ALA A 73 -13.57 12.08 22.91
N ARG A 74 -12.32 12.40 23.26
CA ARG A 74 -11.20 12.47 22.31
C ARG A 74 -10.64 11.09 21.99
N LEU A 75 -10.81 10.09 22.87
CA LEU A 75 -10.33 8.73 22.63
C LEU A 75 -11.05 8.07 21.45
N ASP A 76 -12.37 8.24 21.35
CA ASP A 76 -13.15 7.69 20.24
C ASP A 76 -12.74 8.29 18.89
N ARG A 77 -12.50 9.61 18.87
CA ARG A 77 -12.02 10.32 17.70
C ARG A 77 -10.62 9.86 17.27
N LEU A 78 -9.72 9.64 18.23
CA LEU A 78 -8.38 9.11 17.96
C LEU A 78 -8.44 7.67 17.43
N ALA A 79 -9.30 6.83 18.02
CA ALA A 79 -9.50 5.47 17.56
C ALA A 79 -10.05 5.42 16.12
N PHE A 80 -11.02 6.27 15.80
CA PHE A 80 -11.54 6.41 14.43
C PHE A 80 -10.45 6.85 13.44
N ARG A 81 -9.72 7.93 13.76
CA ARG A 81 -8.60 8.40 12.90
C ARG A 81 -7.57 7.30 12.68
N ARG A 82 -7.28 6.50 13.70
CA ARG A 82 -6.35 5.38 13.58
C ARG A 82 -6.87 4.33 12.60
N GLN A 83 -8.14 3.94 12.70
CA GLN A 83 -8.76 2.99 11.75
C GLN A 83 -8.70 3.49 10.31
N VAL A 84 -8.94 4.78 10.08
CA VAL A 84 -8.85 5.40 8.75
C VAL A 84 -7.41 5.42 8.22
N LEU A 85 -6.43 5.69 9.08
CA LEU A 85 -5.01 5.63 8.72
C LEU A 85 -4.55 4.19 8.41
N ASP A 86 -5.00 3.22 9.20
CA ASP A 86 -4.72 1.79 8.95
C ASP A 86 -5.36 1.32 7.65
N TRP A 87 -6.59 1.77 7.36
CA TRP A 87 -7.24 1.54 6.08
C TRP A 87 -6.43 2.11 4.91
N ARG A 88 -5.94 3.36 5.03
CA ARG A 88 -5.12 4.02 4.00
C ARG A 88 -3.89 3.17 3.67
N ASP A 89 -3.15 2.78 4.70
CA ASP A 89 -1.88 2.06 4.56
C ASP A 89 -2.09 0.65 3.99
N ASP A 90 -3.10 -0.09 4.47
CA ASP A 90 -3.48 -1.41 3.95
C ASP A 90 -3.95 -1.33 2.49
N SER A 91 -4.74 -0.31 2.14
CA SER A 91 -5.23 -0.12 0.78
C SER A 91 -4.10 0.15 -0.21
N ILE A 92 -3.17 1.05 0.16
CA ILE A 92 -1.97 1.35 -0.64
C ILE A 92 -1.12 0.07 -0.82
N LEU A 93 -0.91 -0.68 0.26
CA LEU A 93 -0.14 -1.93 0.20
C LEU A 93 -0.78 -2.95 -0.77
N LYS A 94 -2.09 -3.19 -0.65
CA LYS A 94 -2.81 -4.15 -1.49
C LYS A 94 -2.84 -3.75 -2.96
N ILE A 95 -3.04 -2.47 -3.25
CA ILE A 95 -3.00 -1.97 -4.63
C ILE A 95 -1.61 -2.16 -5.24
N ASN A 96 -0.53 -1.87 -4.50
CA ASN A 96 0.82 -2.11 -4.98
C ASN A 96 1.13 -3.59 -5.22
N GLN A 97 0.77 -4.46 -4.27
CA GLN A 97 0.94 -5.90 -4.42
C GLN A 97 0.17 -6.43 -5.63
N CYS A 98 -1.05 -5.93 -5.86
CA CYS A 98 -1.82 -6.28 -7.04
C CYS A 98 -1.16 -5.76 -8.31
N ALA A 99 -0.71 -4.49 -8.33
CA ALA A 99 0.00 -3.87 -9.45
C ALA A 99 1.27 -4.66 -9.84
N ASP A 100 2.07 -5.08 -8.86
CA ASP A 100 3.26 -5.92 -9.06
C ASP A 100 2.90 -7.26 -9.70
N ARG A 101 1.89 -7.93 -9.14
CA ARG A 101 1.41 -9.23 -9.63
C ARG A 101 0.92 -9.12 -11.08
N VAL A 102 0.02 -8.19 -11.36
CA VAL A 102 -0.55 -8.05 -12.71
C VAL A 102 0.50 -7.59 -13.72
N LEU A 103 1.46 -6.75 -13.31
CA LEU A 103 2.55 -6.34 -14.19
C LEU A 103 3.41 -7.53 -14.59
N LYS A 104 3.74 -8.40 -13.64
CA LYS A 104 4.53 -9.62 -13.89
C LYS A 104 3.78 -10.58 -14.82
N GLU A 105 2.52 -10.87 -14.52
CA GLU A 105 1.67 -11.76 -15.32
C GLU A 105 1.46 -11.23 -16.74
N PHE A 106 1.09 -9.97 -16.87
CA PHE A 106 0.85 -9.34 -18.16
C PHE A 106 2.15 -9.20 -18.98
N SER A 107 3.28 -8.91 -18.34
CA SER A 107 4.58 -8.90 -19.03
C SER A 107 4.92 -10.27 -19.62
N ALA A 108 4.71 -11.35 -18.86
CA ALA A 108 4.93 -12.72 -19.34
C ALA A 108 3.98 -13.08 -20.50
N HIS A 109 2.72 -12.65 -20.41
CA HIS A 109 1.74 -12.79 -21.48
C HIS A 109 2.19 -12.08 -22.77
N ILE A 110 2.64 -10.83 -22.66
CA ILE A 110 3.15 -10.03 -23.80
C ILE A 110 4.36 -10.70 -24.45
N VAL A 111 5.32 -11.19 -23.66
CA VAL A 111 6.48 -11.92 -24.19
C VAL A 111 6.04 -13.15 -24.98
N THR A 112 5.02 -13.87 -24.48
CA THR A 112 4.46 -15.03 -25.17
C THR A 112 3.77 -14.64 -26.49
N MET A 113 2.96 -13.58 -26.47
CA MET A 113 2.32 -13.03 -27.67
C MET A 113 3.36 -12.59 -28.71
N LEU A 114 4.43 -11.92 -28.30
CA LEU A 114 5.50 -11.46 -29.19
C LEU A 114 6.25 -12.63 -29.84
N LYS A 115 6.51 -13.70 -29.10
CA LYS A 115 7.12 -14.93 -29.64
C LYS A 115 6.24 -15.59 -30.69
N ALA A 116 4.92 -15.54 -30.52
CA ALA A 116 3.95 -16.09 -31.46
C ALA A 116 3.76 -15.25 -32.75
N VAL A 117 4.36 -14.06 -32.86
CA VAL A 117 4.22 -13.20 -34.05
C VAL A 117 4.93 -13.86 -35.26
N PRO A 118 4.18 -14.21 -36.34
CA PRO A 118 4.75 -14.81 -37.54
C PRO A 118 5.77 -13.90 -38.20
N ILE A 119 6.80 -14.49 -38.82
CA ILE A 119 7.94 -13.76 -39.42
C ILE A 119 7.46 -12.74 -40.48
N TRP A 120 6.48 -13.09 -41.31
CA TRP A 120 5.92 -12.20 -42.34
C TRP A 120 5.22 -10.96 -41.76
N ARG A 121 4.60 -11.07 -40.57
CA ARG A 121 4.00 -9.92 -39.86
C ARG A 121 5.04 -8.98 -39.24
N ARG A 122 6.30 -9.40 -39.11
CA ARG A 122 7.36 -8.58 -38.49
C ARG A 122 7.83 -7.44 -39.40
N CYS A 123 7.64 -7.56 -40.72
CA CYS A 123 8.30 -6.69 -41.70
C CYS A 123 7.37 -5.74 -42.46
N ILE A 124 6.08 -6.05 -42.64
CA ILE A 124 5.27 -5.35 -43.65
C ILE A 124 4.32 -4.33 -43.01
N TRP A 125 3.49 -4.70 -42.02
CA TRP A 125 2.54 -3.78 -41.36
C TRP A 125 2.29 -4.18 -39.89
N PRO A 126 3.16 -3.78 -38.95
CA PRO A 126 2.92 -4.06 -37.54
C PRO A 126 1.74 -3.20 -37.06
N LYS A 127 0.66 -3.85 -36.60
CA LYS A 127 -0.39 -3.16 -35.85
C LYS A 127 0.21 -2.44 -34.64
N SER A 128 -0.48 -1.38 -34.23
CA SER A 128 -0.16 -0.67 -32.99
C SER A 128 -0.17 -1.65 -31.81
N THR A 129 0.78 -1.48 -30.90
CA THR A 129 0.78 -2.23 -29.62
C THR A 129 -0.50 -1.96 -28.86
N SER A 130 -0.97 -0.71 -28.81
CA SER A 130 -2.20 -0.36 -28.06
C SER A 130 -3.41 -1.12 -28.59
N GLU A 131 -3.57 -1.23 -29.91
CA GLU A 131 -4.68 -1.95 -30.54
C GLU A 131 -4.66 -3.45 -30.19
N ILE A 132 -3.48 -4.08 -30.25
CA ILE A 132 -3.36 -5.52 -30.00
C ILE A 132 -3.62 -5.85 -28.54
N ILE A 133 -3.06 -5.04 -27.63
CA ILE A 133 -3.05 -5.40 -26.21
C ILE A 133 -4.22 -4.80 -25.43
N PHE A 134 -5.06 -3.95 -26.03
CA PHE A 134 -6.12 -3.21 -25.33
C PHE A 134 -7.04 -4.12 -24.50
N HIS A 135 -7.61 -5.14 -25.15
CA HIS A 135 -8.51 -6.07 -24.49
C HIS A 135 -7.81 -6.82 -23.34
N ASP A 136 -6.60 -7.32 -23.60
CA ASP A 136 -5.84 -8.08 -22.61
C ASP A 136 -5.36 -7.19 -21.47
N PHE A 137 -4.97 -5.95 -21.73
CA PHE A 137 -4.62 -4.97 -20.71
C PHE A 137 -5.81 -4.72 -19.78
N ASN A 138 -7.01 -4.53 -20.32
CA ASN A 138 -8.20 -4.35 -19.50
C ASN A 138 -8.46 -5.58 -18.62
N ARG A 139 -8.34 -6.78 -19.18
CA ARG A 139 -8.58 -8.04 -18.47
C ARG A 139 -7.53 -8.35 -17.40
N PHE A 140 -6.25 -8.25 -17.75
CA PHE A 140 -5.14 -8.69 -16.89
C PHE A 140 -4.68 -7.62 -15.91
N VAL A 141 -4.86 -6.34 -16.25
CA VAL A 141 -4.30 -5.23 -15.46
C VAL A 141 -5.42 -4.38 -14.86
N ARG A 142 -6.28 -3.80 -15.69
CA ARG A 142 -7.27 -2.81 -15.22
C ARG A 142 -8.30 -3.43 -14.28
N CYS A 143 -8.97 -4.49 -14.69
CA CYS A 143 -10.04 -5.10 -13.90
C CYS A 143 -9.56 -5.60 -12.52
N PRO A 144 -8.41 -6.29 -12.39
CA PRO A 144 -7.92 -6.71 -11.07
C PRO A 144 -7.59 -5.53 -10.14
N ILE A 145 -6.93 -4.48 -10.64
CA ILE A 145 -6.61 -3.31 -9.81
C ILE A 145 -7.89 -2.57 -9.40
N GLN A 146 -8.85 -2.41 -10.31
CA GLN A 146 -10.15 -1.83 -9.98
C GLN A 146 -10.89 -2.64 -8.92
N ARG A 147 -10.80 -3.98 -8.95
CA ARG A 147 -11.41 -4.84 -7.92
C ARG A 147 -10.77 -4.61 -6.55
N GLU A 148 -9.45 -4.47 -6.46
CA GLU A 148 -8.77 -4.15 -5.19
C GLU A 148 -9.17 -2.77 -4.65
N ALA A 149 -9.30 -1.77 -5.53
CA ALA A 149 -9.80 -0.46 -5.16
C ALA A 149 -11.25 -0.51 -4.66
N GLN A 150 -12.11 -1.32 -5.28
CA GLN A 150 -13.49 -1.55 -4.82
C GLN A 150 -13.53 -2.22 -3.44
N MET A 151 -12.69 -3.22 -3.18
CA MET A 151 -12.60 -3.84 -1.86
C MET A 151 -12.13 -2.83 -0.80
N SER A 152 -11.17 -1.97 -1.16
CA SER A 152 -10.71 -0.88 -0.30
C SER A 152 -11.84 0.12 -0.03
N GLU A 153 -12.63 0.47 -1.06
CA GLU A 153 -13.79 1.34 -0.94
C GLU A 153 -14.86 0.80 0.02
N ASN A 154 -15.20 -0.48 -0.11
CA ASN A 154 -16.18 -1.11 0.76
C ASN A 154 -15.70 -1.09 2.22
N ARG A 155 -14.41 -1.34 2.44
CA ARG A 155 -13.83 -1.35 3.79
C ARG A 155 -13.90 0.01 4.48
N ILE A 156 -13.70 1.13 3.77
CA ILE A 156 -13.86 2.46 4.38
C ILE A 156 -15.33 2.80 4.65
N LYS A 157 -16.26 2.33 3.81
CA LYS A 157 -17.70 2.46 4.06
C LYS A 157 -18.12 1.70 5.31
N GLU A 158 -17.63 0.48 5.50
CA GLU A 158 -17.87 -0.30 6.72
C GLU A 158 -17.38 0.43 7.98
N ILE A 159 -16.22 1.09 7.93
CA ILE A 159 -15.70 1.89 9.04
C ILE A 159 -16.66 3.06 9.38
N TYR A 160 -17.28 3.68 8.37
CA TYR A 160 -18.30 4.72 8.56
C TYR A 160 -19.59 4.17 9.15
N ASP A 161 -20.11 3.08 8.58
CA ASP A 161 -21.36 2.46 8.98
C ASP A 161 -21.31 1.97 10.44
N LEU A 162 -20.20 1.35 10.85
CA LEU A 162 -19.98 0.87 12.22
C LEU A 162 -20.05 2.00 13.25
N ARG A 163 -19.67 3.21 12.86
CA ARG A 163 -19.70 4.38 13.74
C ARG A 163 -21.01 5.16 13.62
N LYS A 164 -21.98 4.67 12.81
CA LYS A 164 -23.24 5.36 12.47
C LYS A 164 -23.02 6.78 11.96
N LEU A 165 -21.84 7.02 11.39
CA LEU A 165 -21.50 8.27 10.76
C LEU A 165 -22.14 8.19 9.39
N ARG A 166 -23.12 9.06 9.15
CA ARG A 166 -23.80 9.32 7.87
C ARG A 166 -23.42 8.36 6.74
N GLU A 167 -24.41 7.62 6.24
CA GLU A 167 -24.24 6.72 5.09
C GLU A 167 -23.47 7.42 3.96
N ILE A 168 -22.28 6.90 3.64
CA ILE A 168 -21.54 7.32 2.45
C ILE A 168 -22.20 6.61 1.26
N SER A 169 -23.26 7.24 0.74
CA SER A 169 -23.90 6.80 -0.48
C SER A 169 -23.05 7.20 -1.70
N GLY A 170 -22.79 6.26 -2.60
CA GLY A 170 -22.12 6.52 -3.88
C GLY A 170 -20.68 6.02 -3.96
N ARG A 171 -20.01 6.31 -5.08
CA ARG A 171 -18.62 5.88 -5.33
C ARG A 171 -17.64 6.89 -4.73
N LEU A 172 -16.72 6.45 -3.88
CA LEU A 172 -15.62 7.27 -3.35
C LEU A 172 -14.45 7.33 -4.34
N PHE A 173 -14.22 6.24 -5.07
CA PHE A 173 -13.19 6.20 -6.09
C PHE A 173 -13.76 6.60 -7.45
N ASN A 174 -12.96 7.37 -8.18
CA ASN A 174 -13.15 7.55 -9.60
C ASN A 174 -12.51 6.38 -10.36
N TYR A 175 -13.37 5.53 -10.92
CA TYR A 175 -12.98 4.41 -11.78
C TYR A 175 -13.00 4.75 -13.26
N GLU A 176 -13.33 5.99 -13.63
CA GLU A 176 -13.20 6.47 -15.00
C GLU A 176 -11.73 6.73 -15.29
N TRP A 177 -11.24 6.08 -16.34
CA TRP A 177 -9.90 6.29 -16.86
C TRP A 177 -10.09 6.98 -18.19
N ALA A 178 -9.23 7.95 -18.49
CA ALA A 178 -9.10 8.39 -19.88
C ALA A 178 -8.88 7.16 -20.75
N ASP A 179 -9.45 7.12 -21.96
CA ASP A 179 -9.24 6.02 -22.93
C ASP A 179 -7.77 5.85 -23.36
N SER A 180 -6.92 6.78 -22.91
CA SER A 180 -5.56 7.06 -23.33
C SER A 180 -4.38 6.37 -22.58
N PRO A 181 -4.48 5.40 -21.63
CA PRO A 181 -3.28 4.93 -20.94
C PRO A 181 -2.33 4.24 -21.92
N LEU A 182 -2.88 3.62 -22.97
CA LEU A 182 -2.12 2.98 -24.03
C LEU A 182 -1.70 3.94 -25.15
N ASN A 183 -2.06 5.23 -25.12
CA ASN A 183 -1.64 6.17 -26.16
C ASN A 183 -0.11 6.35 -26.17
N CYS A 184 0.55 6.16 -25.03
CA CYS A 184 2.01 6.21 -24.95
C CYS A 184 2.71 5.04 -25.68
N ILE A 185 1.97 3.98 -26.03
CA ILE A 185 2.48 2.82 -26.79
C ILE A 185 1.85 2.68 -28.18
N GLU A 186 0.98 3.61 -28.58
CA GLU A 186 0.31 3.59 -29.88
C GLU A 186 1.31 3.66 -31.04
N GLN A 187 2.38 4.43 -30.87
CA GLN A 187 3.46 4.56 -31.86
C GLN A 187 4.43 3.38 -31.87
N ILE A 188 4.30 2.43 -30.94
CA ILE A 188 5.16 1.25 -30.85
C ILE A 188 4.50 0.13 -31.64
N GLY A 189 5.12 -0.29 -32.75
CA GLY A 189 4.67 -1.48 -33.45
C GLY A 189 4.86 -2.75 -32.61
N PHE A 190 3.86 -3.64 -32.60
CA PHE A 190 3.91 -4.89 -31.83
C PHE A 190 4.79 -5.94 -32.52
N ARG A 191 6.06 -6.02 -32.14
CA ARG A 191 7.05 -6.95 -32.72
C ARG A 191 8.17 -7.30 -31.74
N PRO A 192 8.83 -8.47 -31.86
CA PRO A 192 9.85 -8.91 -30.91
C PRO A 192 10.99 -7.90 -30.69
N SER A 193 11.42 -7.18 -31.73
CA SER A 193 12.49 -6.18 -31.60
C SER A 193 12.10 -4.97 -30.73
N ASN A 194 10.81 -4.78 -30.47
CA ASN A 194 10.30 -3.73 -29.59
C ASN A 194 9.94 -4.26 -28.19
N GLU A 195 10.16 -5.54 -27.87
CA GLU A 195 9.76 -6.16 -26.59
C GLU A 195 10.14 -5.31 -25.39
N ALA A 196 11.41 -4.95 -25.26
CA ALA A 196 11.88 -4.13 -24.13
C ALA A 196 11.19 -2.76 -24.04
N LYS A 197 10.85 -2.13 -25.18
CA LYS A 197 10.15 -0.84 -25.18
C LYS A 197 8.69 -1.00 -24.73
N ILE A 198 8.04 -2.06 -25.19
CA ILE A 198 6.66 -2.40 -24.82
C ILE A 198 6.60 -2.67 -23.31
N LEU A 199 7.48 -3.52 -22.79
CA LEU A 199 7.50 -3.87 -21.36
C LEU A 199 7.80 -2.66 -20.47
N VAL A 200 8.75 -1.79 -20.85
CA VAL A 200 9.03 -0.55 -20.11
C VAL A 200 7.81 0.35 -20.08
N ALA A 201 7.13 0.53 -21.22
CA ALA A 201 5.97 1.40 -21.29
C ALA A 201 4.79 0.83 -20.49
N ILE A 202 4.56 -0.49 -20.53
CA ILE A 202 3.55 -1.16 -19.68
C ILE A 202 3.87 -0.95 -18.20
N SER A 203 5.13 -1.16 -17.78
CA SER A 203 5.54 -0.91 -16.39
C SER A 203 5.25 0.53 -15.96
N HIS A 204 5.55 1.51 -16.83
CA HIS A 204 5.22 2.91 -16.56
C HIS A 204 3.70 3.16 -16.49
N ILE A 205 2.90 2.56 -17.37
CA ILE A 205 1.43 2.67 -17.32
C ILE A 205 0.89 2.12 -16.01
N VAL A 206 1.45 1.02 -15.49
CA VAL A 206 0.93 0.38 -14.27
C VAL A 206 1.44 1.06 -13.00
N GLN A 207 2.74 1.37 -12.93
CA GLN A 207 3.43 1.75 -11.68
C GLN A 207 4.20 3.08 -11.75
N GLY A 208 4.20 3.78 -12.88
CA GLY A 208 4.87 5.08 -12.98
C GLY A 208 4.18 6.19 -12.17
N ASP A 209 4.78 7.37 -12.14
CA ASP A 209 4.31 8.55 -11.38
C ASP A 209 2.95 9.12 -11.83
N GLN A 210 2.37 8.56 -12.89
CA GLN A 210 1.00 8.80 -13.37
C GLN A 210 0.32 7.50 -13.80
N GLY A 211 0.84 6.38 -13.31
CA GLY A 211 0.36 5.05 -13.61
C GLY A 211 -0.89 4.68 -12.82
N LEU A 212 -1.36 3.45 -13.03
CA LEU A 212 -2.58 2.95 -12.41
C LEU A 212 -2.49 3.00 -10.88
N SER A 213 -1.40 2.47 -10.32
CA SER A 213 -1.22 2.40 -8.86
C SER A 213 -1.20 3.79 -8.22
N ASP A 214 -0.42 4.71 -8.80
CA ASP A 214 -0.27 6.07 -8.28
C ASP A 214 -1.58 6.87 -8.29
N ASN A 215 -2.39 6.72 -9.34
CA ASN A 215 -3.70 7.36 -9.41
C ASN A 215 -4.57 6.94 -8.21
N PHE A 216 -4.65 5.63 -7.93
CA PHE A 216 -5.38 5.15 -6.76
C PHE A 216 -4.76 5.59 -5.43
N HIS A 217 -3.43 5.67 -5.32
CA HIS A 217 -2.78 6.20 -4.11
C HIS A 217 -3.23 7.64 -3.83
N ARG A 218 -3.23 8.50 -4.85
CA ARG A 218 -3.68 9.89 -4.71
C ARG A 218 -5.14 9.96 -4.27
N GLN A 219 -6.00 9.11 -4.83
CA GLN A 219 -7.40 9.02 -4.41
C GLN A 219 -7.52 8.54 -2.96
N ILE A 220 -6.79 7.50 -2.55
CA ILE A 220 -6.78 6.99 -1.17
C ILE A 220 -6.34 8.08 -0.18
N ILE A 221 -5.27 8.81 -0.49
CA ILE A 221 -4.77 9.91 0.35
C ILE A 221 -5.83 11.03 0.44
N GLY A 222 -6.45 11.39 -0.68
CA GLY A 222 -7.51 12.38 -0.73
C GLY A 222 -8.73 11.98 0.10
N ILE A 223 -9.19 10.74 -0.03
CA ILE A 223 -10.29 10.17 0.77
C ILE A 223 -9.89 10.19 2.25
N CYS A 224 -8.71 9.70 2.61
CA CYS A 224 -8.23 9.69 3.99
C CYS A 224 -8.22 11.10 4.60
N ALA A 225 -7.71 12.10 3.88
CA ALA A 225 -7.68 13.48 4.33
C ALA A 225 -9.09 14.07 4.49
N ALA A 226 -10.00 13.82 3.54
CA ALA A 226 -11.39 14.26 3.61
C ALA A 226 -12.13 13.64 4.81
N VAL A 227 -11.92 12.34 5.03
CA VAL A 227 -12.52 11.58 6.14
C VAL A 227 -12.02 12.08 7.50
N ILE A 228 -10.72 12.31 7.64
CA ILE A 228 -10.12 12.78 8.91
C ILE A 228 -10.45 14.25 9.19
N GLY A 229 -10.59 15.05 8.12
CA GLY A 229 -10.89 16.47 8.15
C GLY A 229 -12.38 16.81 8.26
N ASP A 230 -13.27 15.83 8.12
CA ASP A 230 -14.71 16.03 8.32
C ASP A 230 -14.96 16.55 9.75
N ARG A 231 -15.61 17.72 9.83
CA ARG A 231 -15.92 18.41 11.09
C ARG A 231 -17.16 17.87 11.79
N ASN A 232 -17.86 16.90 11.19
CA ASN A 232 -18.93 16.16 11.87
C ASN A 232 -18.43 15.34 13.09
N PHE A 233 -17.13 15.42 13.41
CA PHE A 233 -16.47 14.86 14.60
C PHE A 233 -16.05 15.92 15.64
N ASP A 234 -16.43 17.19 15.47
CA ASP A 234 -16.30 18.26 16.48
C ASP A 234 -17.66 18.52 17.16
#